data_AF-A0AAW0AP40-F1
#
_entry.id   AF-A0AAW0AP40-F1
#
_cell.length_a   1.000
_cell.length_b   1.000
_cell.length_c   1.000
_cell.angle_alpha   90.00
_cell.angle_beta   90.00
_cell.angle_gamma   90.00
#
_symmetry.space_group_name_H-M   'P 1'
#
loop_
_entity.id
_entity.type
_entity.pdbx_description
1 polymer ?
#
loop_
_entity_poly.entity_id
_entity_poly.type
_entity_poly.pdbx_seq_one_letter_code
_entity_poly.pdbx_strand_id
1 'polypeptide(L)'
;AKFFLDNFNKECENDGVEISEFRVTDFILAREGTACVNDRFEPSPASGVDSSHYLTLSDAEKDEITSGTAVISSITWLLERERGDVELRKYSRTLDHPRYSDKQGATINAFQHFTYLYLIFSRRCICTDVLIHLPIPASESHDPKSQAAILFDLMSHTATGGSGAGDHGEKGIQTFLDQHECVQKCALLSLKPLREPEALDANEEDNGSNSE
;
A
#
# COMPACT_ATOMS: atom_id res chain seq x y z
N ALA A 1 6.06 0.26 -4.81
CA ALA A 1 5.77 -0.99 -4.06
C ALA A 1 6.72 -2.14 -4.40
N LYS A 2 6.82 -2.61 -5.66
CA LYS A 2 7.70 -3.75 -6.03
C LYS A 2 9.15 -3.62 -5.53
N PHE A 3 9.74 -2.43 -5.69
CA PHE A 3 11.06 -2.13 -5.13
C PHE A 3 11.18 -2.42 -3.63
N PHE A 4 10.21 -2.00 -2.81
CA PHE A 4 10.24 -2.25 -1.36
C PHE A 4 10.08 -3.72 -1.03
N LEU A 5 9.18 -4.43 -1.73
CA LEU A 5 8.98 -5.86 -1.54
C LEU A 5 10.26 -6.65 -1.88
N ASP A 6 10.93 -6.30 -2.98
CA ASP A 6 12.18 -6.94 -3.37
C ASP A 6 13.30 -6.70 -2.34
N ASN A 7 13.37 -5.51 -1.72
CA ASN A 7 14.32 -5.24 -0.63
C ASN A 7 13.94 -5.94 0.67
N PHE A 8 12.65 -5.97 1.03
CA PHE A 8 12.16 -6.68 2.20
C PHE A 8 12.45 -8.19 2.13
N ASN A 9 12.22 -8.80 0.96
CA ASN A 9 12.52 -10.22 0.75
C ASN A 9 14.02 -10.50 0.92
N LYS A 10 14.90 -9.64 0.39
CA LYS A 10 16.35 -9.75 0.58
C LYS A 10 16.74 -9.66 2.05
N GLU A 11 16.15 -8.74 2.80
CA GLU A 11 16.43 -8.60 4.24
C GLU A 11 15.97 -9.85 5.01
N CYS A 12 14.79 -10.38 4.67
CA CYS A 12 14.30 -11.62 5.25
C CYS A 12 15.22 -12.82 4.94
N GLU A 13 15.73 -12.92 3.71
CA GLU A 13 16.68 -13.95 3.31
C GLU A 13 18.00 -13.83 4.09
N ASN A 14 18.53 -12.62 4.23
CA ASN A 14 19.77 -12.34 4.96
C ASN A 14 19.65 -12.71 6.44
N ASP A 15 18.52 -12.39 7.07
CA ASP A 15 18.27 -12.63 8.50
C ASP A 15 17.68 -14.02 8.77
N GLY A 16 17.46 -14.85 7.74
CA GLY A 16 16.87 -16.18 7.87
C GLY A 16 15.41 -16.17 8.37
N VAL A 17 14.67 -15.09 8.11
CA VAL A 17 13.29 -14.91 8.56
C VAL A 17 12.33 -15.51 7.55
N GLU A 18 11.64 -16.57 7.96
CA GLU A 18 10.60 -17.18 7.12
C GLU A 18 9.42 -16.21 6.94
N ILE A 19 9.00 -15.97 5.70
CA ILE A 19 7.87 -15.10 5.37
C ILE A 19 6.84 -15.82 4.50
N SER A 20 5.63 -15.27 4.44
CA SER A 20 4.68 -15.62 3.38
C SER A 20 5.13 -15.00 2.06
N GLU A 21 4.97 -15.73 0.96
CA GLU A 21 5.32 -15.22 -0.37
C GLU A 21 4.25 -14.23 -0.85
N PHE A 22 4.71 -13.07 -1.31
CA PHE A 22 3.87 -12.02 -1.89
C PHE A 22 4.40 -11.56 -3.24
N ARG A 23 3.51 -11.02 -4.06
CA ARG A 23 3.84 -10.27 -5.28
C ARG A 23 2.99 -9.02 -5.34
N VAL A 24 3.52 -7.94 -5.90
CA VAL A 24 2.73 -6.75 -6.21
C VAL A 24 2.11 -6.92 -7.58
N THR A 25 0.84 -6.55 -7.75
CA THR A 25 0.20 -6.58 -9.07
C THR A 25 0.92 -5.67 -10.04
N ASP A 26 1.01 -6.11 -11.29
CA ASP A 26 1.34 -5.25 -12.40
C ASP A 26 0.08 -4.55 -12.89
N PHE A 27 0.26 -3.37 -13.45
CA PHE A 27 -0.78 -2.61 -14.13
C PHE A 27 -0.25 -2.11 -15.46
N ILE A 28 -1.17 -1.92 -16.40
CA ILE A 28 -0.91 -1.22 -17.65
C ILE A 28 -1.74 0.06 -17.69
N LEU A 29 -1.23 1.06 -18.38
CA LEU A 29 -1.99 2.26 -18.69
C LEU A 29 -2.70 2.05 -20.02
N ALA A 30 -4.01 2.27 -20.04
CA ALA A 30 -4.80 2.27 -21.25
C ALA A 30 -5.43 3.65 -21.43
N ARG A 31 -5.16 4.28 -22.58
CA ARG A 31 -5.91 5.46 -22.98
C ARG A 31 -7.31 5.00 -23.40
N GLU A 32 -8.34 5.66 -22.90
CA GLU A 32 -9.70 5.42 -23.35
C GLU A 32 -9.80 5.67 -24.85
N GLY A 33 -10.24 4.65 -25.59
CA GLY A 33 -10.72 4.82 -26.94
C GLY A 33 -12.07 5.51 -26.86
N THR A 34 -12.08 6.82 -27.07
CA THR A 34 -13.33 7.58 -27.20
C THR A 34 -14.09 7.06 -28.42
N ALA A 35 -15.36 6.73 -28.27
CA ALA A 35 -16.16 6.22 -29.39
C ALA A 35 -16.32 7.34 -30.42
N CYS A 36 -16.01 7.06 -31.69
CA CYS A 36 -16.32 7.97 -32.79
C CYS A 36 -17.82 7.88 -33.08
N VAL A 37 -18.61 8.72 -32.42
CA VAL A 37 -20.04 8.88 -32.68
C VAL A 37 -20.18 10.15 -33.52
N ASN A 38 -20.57 10.00 -34.80
CA ASN A 38 -20.68 11.13 -35.75
C ASN A 38 -19.38 11.95 -35.91
N ASP A 39 -18.22 11.30 -36.09
CA ASP A 39 -16.89 11.95 -36.17
C ASP A 39 -16.47 12.70 -34.89
N ARG A 40 -17.07 12.38 -33.74
CA ARG A 40 -16.72 12.95 -32.44
C ARG A 40 -16.34 11.88 -31.45
N PHE A 41 -15.28 12.16 -30.70
CA PHE A 41 -14.73 11.33 -29.65
C PHE A 41 -15.46 11.60 -28.33
N GLU A 42 -16.33 10.69 -27.90
CA GLU A 42 -17.04 10.82 -26.62
C GLU A 42 -16.42 9.94 -25.52
N PRO A 43 -16.28 10.45 -24.28
CA PRO A 43 -15.80 9.67 -23.14
C PRO A 43 -16.82 8.59 -22.75
N SER A 44 -16.35 7.49 -22.17
CA SER A 44 -17.28 6.45 -21.72
C SER A 44 -18.04 6.91 -20.47
N PRO A 45 -19.24 6.35 -20.20
CA PRO A 45 -19.95 6.62 -18.94
C PRO A 45 -19.13 6.29 -17.69
N ALA A 46 -18.20 5.35 -17.78
CA ALA A 46 -17.35 4.96 -16.65
C ALA A 46 -16.38 6.06 -16.23
N SER A 47 -15.97 6.92 -17.17
CA SER A 47 -15.01 8.00 -16.91
C SER A 47 -15.53 9.07 -15.94
N GLY A 48 -16.86 9.20 -15.80
CA GLY A 48 -17.50 10.28 -15.06
C GLY A 48 -17.29 11.68 -15.67
N VAL A 49 -16.69 11.78 -16.86
CA VAL A 49 -16.47 13.03 -17.58
C VAL A 49 -17.73 13.36 -18.37
N ASP A 50 -18.26 14.57 -18.17
CA ASP A 50 -19.38 15.06 -18.97
C ASP A 50 -18.94 15.29 -20.44
N SER A 51 -19.63 14.61 -21.36
CA SER A 51 -19.35 14.72 -22.79
C SER A 51 -19.47 16.15 -23.30
N SER A 52 -20.40 16.95 -22.76
CA SER A 52 -20.59 18.33 -23.24
C SER A 52 -19.40 19.22 -22.92
N HIS A 53 -18.79 19.06 -21.74
CA HIS A 53 -17.57 19.75 -21.35
C HIS A 53 -16.34 19.24 -22.13
N TYR A 54 -16.20 17.91 -22.29
CA TYR A 54 -15.06 17.31 -23.00
C TYR A 54 -14.99 17.73 -24.47
N LEU A 55 -16.14 17.83 -25.14
CA LEU A 55 -16.23 18.21 -26.55
C LEU A 55 -15.91 19.69 -26.83
N THR A 56 -15.88 20.54 -25.80
CA THR A 56 -15.51 21.97 -25.95
C THR A 56 -14.00 22.21 -25.96
N LEU A 57 -13.20 21.21 -25.61
CA LEU A 57 -11.74 21.28 -25.66
C LEU A 57 -11.25 21.16 -27.10
N SER A 58 -10.38 22.07 -27.53
CA SER A 58 -9.65 21.96 -28.81
C SER A 58 -8.70 20.77 -28.81
N ASP A 59 -8.26 20.32 -29.99
CA ASP A 59 -7.32 19.19 -30.08
C ASP A 59 -5.93 19.53 -29.51
N ALA A 60 -5.53 20.80 -29.53
CA ALA A 60 -4.33 21.27 -28.84
C ALA A 60 -4.51 21.25 -27.31
N GLU A 61 -5.69 21.64 -26.82
CA GLU A 61 -6.08 21.52 -25.40
C GLU A 61 -6.12 20.03 -24.97
N LYS A 62 -6.51 19.13 -25.89
CA LYS A 62 -6.46 17.68 -25.64
C LYS A 62 -5.04 17.10 -25.62
N ASP A 63 -4.01 17.81 -26.08
CA ASP A 63 -2.65 17.28 -26.19
C ASP A 63 -1.60 18.03 -25.35
N GLU A 64 -1.92 19.17 -24.71
CA GLU A 64 -0.95 19.96 -23.93
C GLU A 64 -0.94 19.62 -22.42
N ILE A 65 0.23 19.25 -21.89
CA ILE A 65 0.52 19.24 -20.45
C ILE A 65 1.02 20.63 -20.07
N THR A 66 0.13 21.54 -19.71
CA THR A 66 0.50 22.85 -19.16
C THR A 66 -0.05 23.00 -17.73
N SER A 67 0.89 22.86 -16.78
CA SER A 67 0.73 23.14 -15.36
C SER A 67 -0.06 24.43 -15.11
N GLY A 68 -1.27 24.32 -14.55
CA GLY A 68 -1.92 25.44 -13.86
C GLY A 68 -3.44 25.55 -14.03
N THR A 69 -4.00 25.05 -15.13
CA THR A 69 -5.45 25.04 -15.39
C THR A 69 -5.82 23.73 -16.05
N ALA A 70 -6.53 22.86 -15.33
CA ALA A 70 -6.72 21.46 -15.71
C ALA A 70 -7.52 21.32 -17.02
N VAL A 71 -6.80 21.08 -18.11
CA VAL A 71 -7.37 20.62 -19.38
C VAL A 71 -7.26 19.09 -19.40
N ILE A 72 -8.38 18.38 -19.58
CA ILE A 72 -8.41 16.91 -19.61
C ILE A 72 -7.92 16.46 -20.98
N SER A 73 -6.62 16.21 -21.11
CA SER A 73 -5.96 15.81 -22.37
C SER A 73 -6.34 14.40 -22.82
N SER A 74 -6.55 13.49 -21.87
CA SER A 74 -7.05 12.14 -22.15
C SER A 74 -7.58 11.49 -20.89
N ILE A 75 -8.55 10.60 -21.06
CA ILE A 75 -8.97 9.69 -19.99
C ILE A 75 -8.05 8.49 -20.06
N THR A 76 -7.30 8.26 -18.99
CA THR A 76 -6.38 7.13 -18.86
C THR A 76 -6.84 6.22 -17.74
N TRP A 77 -6.88 4.93 -18.03
CA TRP A 77 -7.26 3.87 -17.13
C TRP A 77 -6.02 3.12 -16.65
N LEU A 78 -6.00 2.80 -15.36
CA LEU A 78 -5.12 1.76 -14.81
C LEU A 78 -5.86 0.43 -14.98
N LEU A 79 -5.29 -0.48 -15.78
CA LEU A 79 -5.84 -1.82 -15.98
C LEU A 79 -4.93 -2.83 -15.29
N GLU A 80 -5.56 -3.77 -14.60
CA GLU A 80 -4.91 -4.92 -13.99
C GLU A 80 -5.64 -6.20 -14.41
N ARG A 81 -4.98 -7.35 -14.22
CA ARG A 81 -5.60 -8.64 -14.54
C ARG A 81 -6.82 -8.85 -13.64
N GLU A 82 -7.94 -9.22 -14.27
CA GLU A 82 -9.13 -9.66 -13.53
C GLU A 82 -8.78 -10.87 -12.65
N ARG A 83 -9.17 -10.78 -11.39
CA ARG A 83 -9.05 -11.85 -10.41
C ARG A 83 -10.50 -12.24 -10.17
N GLY A 84 -10.92 -13.42 -10.65
CA GLY A 84 -12.32 -13.87 -10.65
C GLY A 84 -12.93 -13.99 -9.25
N ASP A 85 -13.76 -15.00 -9.01
CA ASP A 85 -14.39 -15.18 -7.69
C ASP A 85 -13.40 -15.70 -6.63
N VAL A 86 -12.62 -14.79 -6.04
CA VAL A 86 -11.61 -15.07 -5.00
C VAL A 86 -11.88 -14.26 -3.73
N GLU A 87 -11.59 -14.85 -2.57
CA GLU A 87 -11.88 -14.25 -1.26
C GLU A 87 -10.90 -13.12 -0.92
N LEU A 88 -11.42 -11.88 -0.88
CA LEU A 88 -10.67 -10.67 -0.52
C LEU A 88 -10.43 -10.56 0.98
N ARG A 89 -9.16 -10.46 1.38
CA ARG A 89 -8.77 -10.16 2.77
C ARG A 89 -8.07 -8.82 2.86
N LYS A 90 -8.53 -7.96 3.78
CA LYS A 90 -7.85 -6.71 4.14
C LYS A 90 -7.13 -6.91 5.46
N TYR A 91 -5.82 -6.68 5.44
CA TYR A 91 -4.96 -6.68 6.62
C TYR A 91 -4.72 -5.26 7.17
N SER A 92 -5.04 -4.20 6.42
CA SER A 92 -5.08 -2.84 6.95
C SER A 92 -5.96 -2.00 6.06
N ARG A 93 -6.26 -0.80 6.54
CA ARG A 93 -6.97 0.25 5.81
C ARG A 93 -6.21 1.54 6.03
N THR A 94 -6.65 2.57 5.32
CA THR A 94 -6.09 3.91 5.33
C THR A 94 -5.80 4.49 6.72
N LEU A 95 -6.59 4.16 7.74
CA LEU A 95 -6.42 4.68 9.11
C LEU A 95 -6.65 3.58 10.17
N ASP A 96 -6.45 2.32 9.78
CA ASP A 96 -6.71 1.15 10.63
C ASP A 96 -5.65 0.08 10.34
N HIS A 97 -4.68 -0.05 11.25
CA HIS A 97 -3.50 -0.92 11.15
C HIS A 97 -3.51 -1.98 12.26
N PRO A 98 -4.41 -2.98 12.17
CA PRO A 98 -4.54 -4.01 13.21
C PRO A 98 -3.32 -4.94 13.27
N ARG A 99 -3.15 -5.56 14.43
CA ARG A 99 -2.12 -6.57 14.65
C ARG A 99 -2.60 -7.96 14.21
N TYR A 100 -1.74 -8.67 13.47
CA TYR A 100 -1.97 -10.08 13.11
C TYR A 100 -0.92 -11.01 13.71
N SER A 101 -1.35 -12.20 14.07
CA SER A 101 -0.50 -13.30 14.53
C SER A 101 -0.33 -14.42 13.49
N ASP A 102 -1.22 -14.50 12.49
CA ASP A 102 -1.08 -15.47 11.40
C ASP A 102 0.10 -15.13 10.49
N LYS A 103 0.69 -16.14 9.85
CA LYS A 103 1.94 -15.99 9.08
C LYS A 103 1.85 -14.89 8.02
N GLN A 104 0.75 -14.83 7.28
CA GLN A 104 0.54 -13.84 6.22
C GLN A 104 0.40 -12.44 6.81
N GLY A 105 -0.52 -12.24 7.76
CA GLY A 105 -0.72 -10.92 8.38
C GLY A 105 0.51 -10.43 9.12
N ALA A 106 1.24 -11.30 9.82
CA ALA A 106 2.48 -10.95 10.50
C ALA A 106 3.58 -10.53 9.51
N THR A 107 3.67 -11.17 8.33
CA THR A 107 4.61 -10.72 7.29
C THR A 107 4.23 -9.35 6.77
N ILE A 108 2.94 -9.06 6.59
CA ILE A 108 2.50 -7.76 6.10
C ILE A 108 2.72 -6.63 7.10
N ASN A 109 2.44 -6.86 8.39
CA ASN A 109 2.77 -5.89 9.44
C ASN A 109 4.29 -5.61 9.46
N ALA A 110 5.12 -6.65 9.34
CA ALA A 110 6.56 -6.47 9.26
C ALA A 110 7.00 -5.74 7.97
N PHE A 111 6.35 -6.00 6.84
CA PHE A 111 6.62 -5.32 5.57
C PHE A 111 6.25 -3.83 5.60
N GLN A 112 5.11 -3.46 6.21
CA GLN A 112 4.73 -2.07 6.43
C GLN A 112 5.75 -1.34 7.31
N HIS A 113 6.15 -1.96 8.42
CA HIS A 113 7.19 -1.45 9.32
C HIS A 113 8.52 -1.26 8.60
N PHE A 114 8.98 -2.29 7.88
CA PHE A 114 10.21 -2.21 7.08
C PHE A 114 10.15 -1.07 6.07
N THR A 115 9.04 -0.95 5.34
CA THR A 115 8.86 0.10 4.32
C THR A 115 8.98 1.49 4.94
N TYR A 116 8.33 1.72 6.09
CA TYR A 116 8.45 2.98 6.81
C TYR A 116 9.90 3.32 7.19
N LEU A 117 10.60 2.37 7.84
CA LEU A 117 11.98 2.59 8.26
C LEU A 117 12.91 2.82 7.07
N TYR A 118 12.77 2.00 6.03
CA TYR A 118 13.55 2.12 4.80
C TYR A 118 13.43 3.54 4.23
N LEU A 119 12.22 4.09 4.24
CA LEU A 119 11.93 5.40 3.67
C LEU A 119 12.46 6.56 4.50
N ILE A 120 12.34 6.48 5.83
CA ILE A 120 12.93 7.48 6.73
C ILE A 120 14.45 7.50 6.62
N PHE A 121 15.09 6.34 6.63
CA PHE A 121 16.55 6.27 6.51
C PHE A 121 17.04 6.67 5.11
N SER A 122 16.24 6.43 4.06
CA SER A 122 16.57 6.81 2.68
C SER A 122 16.33 8.28 2.35
N ARG A 123 15.74 9.08 3.27
CA ARG A 123 15.34 10.50 3.06
C ARG A 123 14.52 10.76 1.78
N ARG A 124 13.77 9.76 1.30
CA ARG A 124 13.09 9.82 0.00
C ARG A 124 11.69 9.25 0.14
N CYS A 125 10.71 10.13 0.37
CA CYS A 125 9.27 9.86 0.46
C CYS A 125 8.87 8.90 1.58
N ILE A 126 8.09 9.35 2.55
CA ILE A 126 7.41 8.43 3.48
C ILE A 126 6.28 7.77 2.66
N CYS A 127 6.18 6.45 2.71
CA CYS A 127 5.06 5.67 2.19
C CYS A 127 4.61 4.79 3.35
N THR A 128 3.59 5.22 4.07
CA THR A 128 2.90 4.35 5.02
C THR A 128 1.49 4.14 4.50
N ASP A 129 1.34 3.27 3.51
CA ASP A 129 0.20 2.36 3.50
C ASP A 129 0.59 1.17 2.63
N VAL A 130 0.07 0.01 2.98
CA VAL A 130 0.10 -1.19 2.17
C VAL A 130 -1.23 -1.80 2.52
N LEU A 131 -2.21 -1.97 1.60
CA LEU A 131 -3.07 -3.17 1.55
C LEU A 131 -4.34 -3.11 0.68
N ILE A 132 -4.43 -4.04 -0.29
CA ILE A 132 -5.48 -5.07 -0.44
C ILE A 132 -4.82 -6.42 -0.89
N HIS A 133 -5.24 -7.57 -0.33
CA HIS A 133 -4.75 -8.94 -0.66
C HIS A 133 -5.76 -9.85 -1.37
N LEU A 134 -5.24 -10.83 -2.12
CA LEU A 134 -5.86 -12.14 -2.38
C LEU A 134 -4.84 -13.30 -2.29
N PRO A 135 -5.18 -14.44 -1.64
CA PRO A 135 -4.58 -15.73 -1.98
C PRO A 135 -5.20 -16.24 -3.29
N ILE A 136 -4.38 -16.55 -4.29
CA ILE A 136 -4.83 -17.42 -5.40
C ILE A 136 -4.65 -18.86 -4.91
N PRO A 137 -5.72 -19.64 -4.66
CA PRO A 137 -5.57 -21.08 -4.69
C PRO A 137 -5.21 -21.45 -6.13
N ALA A 138 -4.04 -22.06 -6.31
CA ALA A 138 -3.56 -22.52 -7.60
C ALA A 138 -4.61 -23.43 -8.26
N SER A 139 -5.34 -22.88 -9.23
CA SER A 139 -6.19 -23.65 -10.14
C SER A 139 -5.70 -23.56 -11.60
N GLU A 140 -4.58 -22.89 -11.88
CA GLU A 140 -3.98 -22.92 -13.24
C GLU A 140 -2.48 -23.21 -13.29
N SER A 141 -1.81 -23.41 -12.16
CA SER A 141 -0.39 -23.74 -12.13
C SER A 141 -0.13 -24.99 -11.30
N HIS A 142 0.31 -26.05 -11.97
CA HIS A 142 0.91 -27.25 -11.38
C HIS A 142 2.25 -26.98 -10.66
N ASP A 143 2.62 -25.72 -10.43
CA ASP A 143 3.83 -25.33 -9.72
C ASP A 143 3.50 -25.00 -8.25
N PRO A 144 3.96 -25.77 -7.26
CA PRO A 144 3.79 -25.45 -5.85
C PRO A 144 4.39 -24.09 -5.44
N LYS A 145 5.24 -23.46 -6.26
CA LYS A 145 5.74 -22.07 -6.08
C LYS A 145 4.77 -20.96 -6.53
N SER A 146 3.53 -21.32 -6.88
CA SER A 146 2.53 -20.38 -7.42
C SER A 146 1.49 -19.88 -6.40
N GLN A 147 1.63 -20.21 -5.12
CA GLN A 147 0.69 -19.83 -4.05
C GLN A 147 0.95 -18.44 -3.45
N ALA A 148 1.78 -17.61 -4.08
CA ALA A 148 2.08 -16.27 -3.59
C ALA A 148 0.81 -15.39 -3.60
N ALA A 149 0.57 -14.70 -2.49
CA ALA A 149 -0.55 -13.75 -2.41
C ALA A 149 -0.22 -12.48 -3.21
N ILE A 150 -1.23 -11.90 -3.85
CA ILE A 150 -1.07 -10.67 -4.66
C ILE A 150 -1.50 -9.46 -3.85
N LEU A 151 -0.60 -8.48 -3.77
CA LEU A 151 -0.82 -7.14 -3.23
C LEU A 151 -1.25 -6.20 -4.36
N PHE A 152 -2.41 -5.59 -4.23
CA PHE A 152 -2.92 -4.59 -5.17
C PHE A 152 -3.60 -3.46 -4.41
N ASP A 153 -3.94 -2.39 -5.13
CA ASP A 153 -4.55 -1.17 -4.56
C ASP A 153 -3.78 -0.64 -3.33
N LEU A 154 -2.46 -0.53 -3.50
CA LEU A 154 -1.56 -0.05 -2.46
C LEU A 154 -1.62 1.47 -2.40
N MET A 155 -2.00 2.01 -1.25
CA MET A 155 -1.96 3.44 -0.98
C MET A 155 -0.62 3.84 -0.36
N SER A 156 -0.41 5.13 -0.14
CA SER A 156 0.70 5.62 0.68
C SER A 156 0.30 6.89 1.40
N HIS A 157 0.93 7.15 2.54
CA HIS A 157 0.91 8.48 3.15
C HIS A 157 2.25 9.16 2.97
N THR A 158 2.24 10.38 2.46
CA THR A 158 3.41 11.24 2.33
C THR A 158 3.28 12.44 3.25
N ALA A 159 4.38 13.02 3.73
CA ALA A 159 4.31 14.21 4.59
C ALA A 159 3.48 15.37 3.98
N THR A 160 3.43 15.45 2.65
CA THR A 160 2.69 16.49 1.92
C THR A 160 1.28 16.10 1.47
N GLY A 161 0.83 14.85 1.70
CA GLY A 161 -0.47 14.40 1.21
C GLY A 161 -0.56 14.24 -0.32
N GLY A 162 0.58 14.11 -1.00
CA GLY A 162 0.70 14.25 -2.45
C GLY A 162 0.75 12.96 -3.26
N SER A 163 0.61 11.79 -2.63
CA SER A 163 0.77 10.50 -3.34
C SER A 163 -0.49 10.01 -4.06
N GLY A 164 -1.64 10.64 -3.83
CA GLY A 164 -2.89 10.33 -4.53
C GLY A 164 -4.10 10.24 -3.61
N ALA A 165 -5.17 9.65 -4.11
CA ALA A 165 -6.38 9.40 -3.34
C ALA A 165 -6.09 8.49 -2.14
N GLY A 166 -6.63 8.84 -0.97
CA GLY A 166 -6.36 8.12 0.28
C GLY A 166 -5.07 8.52 0.99
N ASP A 167 -4.30 9.49 0.48
CA ASP A 167 -3.16 10.03 1.21
C ASP A 167 -3.63 11.00 2.32
N HIS A 168 -3.60 10.56 3.57
CA HIS A 168 -3.94 11.37 4.74
C HIS A 168 -2.78 12.19 5.30
N GLY A 169 -1.67 12.29 4.57
CA GLY A 169 -0.56 13.14 4.97
C GLY A 169 0.12 12.65 6.24
N GLU A 170 0.65 13.61 7.00
CA GLU A 170 1.21 13.39 8.34
C GLU A 170 0.22 12.69 9.29
N LYS A 171 -1.09 12.98 9.17
CA LYS A 171 -2.09 12.33 10.02
C LYS A 171 -2.12 10.82 9.79
N GLY A 172 -2.05 10.38 8.54
CA GLY A 172 -2.00 8.96 8.19
C GLY A 172 -0.73 8.30 8.72
N ILE A 173 0.42 8.95 8.55
CA ILE A 173 1.71 8.49 9.09
C ILE A 173 1.63 8.34 10.61
N GLN A 174 1.14 9.37 11.31
CA GLN A 174 1.01 9.35 12.76
C GLN A 174 0.02 8.27 13.21
N THR A 175 -1.07 8.03 12.47
CA THR A 175 -2.02 6.94 12.76
C THR A 175 -1.38 5.55 12.60
N PHE A 176 -0.48 5.37 11.63
CA PHE A 176 0.30 4.15 11.51
C PHE A 176 1.24 3.94 12.70
N LEU A 177 1.98 4.96 13.12
CA LEU A 177 2.83 4.91 14.33
C LEU A 177 1.99 4.67 15.60
N ASP A 178 0.86 5.36 15.66
CA ASP A 178 -0.41 5.13 16.36
C ASP A 178 -0.75 3.70 16.79
N GLN A 179 -0.75 2.83 15.81
CA GLN A 179 -1.45 1.57 15.87
C GLN A 179 -0.51 0.40 15.62
N HIS A 180 0.66 0.65 15.03
CA HIS A 180 1.63 -0.38 14.74
C HIS A 180 2.21 -0.97 16.03
N GLU A 181 1.88 -2.22 16.27
CA GLU A 181 2.52 -3.07 17.26
C GLU A 181 3.53 -4.00 16.58
N CYS A 182 4.77 -3.96 17.04
CA CYS A 182 5.80 -4.87 16.53
C CYS A 182 5.38 -6.33 16.76
N VAL A 183 5.35 -7.10 15.68
CA VAL A 183 5.14 -8.55 15.73
C VAL A 183 6.50 -9.26 15.82
N GLN A 184 6.48 -10.58 16.09
CA GLN A 184 7.71 -11.39 16.17
C GLN A 184 8.61 -11.20 14.94
N LYS A 185 8.03 -11.07 13.74
CA LYS A 185 8.79 -10.84 12.50
C LYS A 185 9.52 -9.49 12.47
N CYS A 186 8.95 -8.44 13.04
CA CYS A 186 9.65 -7.16 13.18
C CYS A 186 10.92 -7.31 14.03
N ALA A 187 10.82 -8.07 15.12
CA ALA A 187 11.94 -8.34 16.01
C ALA A 187 13.00 -9.24 15.36
N LEU A 188 12.58 -10.28 14.62
CA LEU A 188 13.48 -11.18 13.89
C LEU A 188 14.28 -10.43 12.80
N LEU A 189 13.67 -9.43 12.16
CA LEU A 189 14.31 -8.55 11.19
C LEU A 189 15.09 -7.39 11.83
N SER A 190 15.26 -7.41 13.16
CA SER A 190 15.93 -6.35 13.92
C SER A 190 15.43 -4.93 13.60
N LEU A 191 14.14 -4.79 13.24
CA LEU A 191 13.58 -3.50 12.89
C LEU A 191 13.52 -2.61 14.12
N LYS A 192 14.04 -1.38 14.00
CA LYS A 192 13.95 -0.39 15.08
C LYS A 192 12.47 -0.22 15.48
N PRO A 193 12.12 -0.36 16.76
CA PRO A 193 10.77 -0.11 17.23
C PRO A 193 10.30 1.29 16.81
N LEU A 194 9.04 1.38 16.37
CA LEU A 194 8.44 2.66 15.97
C LEU A 194 8.03 3.52 17.18
N ARG A 195 7.90 2.88 18.34
CA ARG A 195 7.64 3.50 19.64
C ARG A 195 8.72 3.10 20.62
N GLU A 196 9.09 4.02 21.49
CA GLU A 196 9.87 3.66 22.66
C GLU A 196 9.00 2.78 23.56
N PRO A 197 9.53 1.69 24.14
CA PRO A 197 8.80 0.93 25.14
C PRO A 197 8.44 1.89 26.28
N GLU A 198 7.16 1.93 26.65
CA GLU A 198 6.73 2.63 27.86
C GLU A 198 7.61 2.12 29.00
N ALA A 199 8.33 3.03 29.66
CA ALA A 199 9.17 2.67 30.79
C ALA A 199 8.28 1.95 31.79
N LEU A 200 8.58 0.68 32.08
CA LEU A 200 7.97 -0.02 33.19
C LEU A 200 8.27 0.83 34.43
N ASP A 201 7.23 1.43 35.02
CA ASP A 201 7.34 2.13 36.29
C ASP A 201 7.92 1.14 37.31
N ALA A 202 9.22 1.28 37.56
CA ALA A 202 9.94 0.58 38.61
C ALA A 202 9.57 1.20 39.96
N ASN A 203 8.30 1.12 40.33
CA ASN A 203 7.76 1.51 41.63
C ASN A 203 6.85 0.39 42.18
N GLU A 204 7.41 -0.80 42.32
CA GLU A 204 7.01 -1.73 43.37
C GLU A 204 8.26 -2.09 44.19
N GLU A 205 8.89 -1.05 44.77
CA GLU A 205 9.78 -1.26 45.91
C GLU A 205 8.92 -1.53 47.16
N ASP A 206 9.00 -2.78 47.60
CA ASP A 206 9.39 -3.12 48.98
C ASP A 206 8.67 -2.35 50.10
N ASN A 207 7.49 -2.86 50.49
CA ASN A 207 7.04 -2.74 51.87
C ASN A 207 7.29 -4.08 52.58
N GLY A 208 8.55 -4.35 52.89
CA GLY A 208 8.99 -4.37 54.28
C GLY A 208 8.22 -5.31 55.19
N SER A 209 8.81 -6.49 55.38
CA SER A 209 8.67 -7.27 56.60
C SER A 209 8.80 -6.36 57.83
N ASN A 210 7.80 -6.37 58.71
CA ASN A 210 8.02 -6.12 60.12
C ASN A 210 7.43 -7.29 60.91
N SER A 211 8.33 -7.94 61.62
CA SER A 211 8.14 -8.96 62.65
C SER A 211 7.18 -8.52 63.76
N GLU A 212 6.28 -9.40 64.17
CA GLU A 212 6.20 -10.02 65.52
C GLU A 212 5.20 -11.17 65.53
#